data_AF-A0A977PWK0-F1
#
_entry.id   AF-A0A977PWK0-F1
#
_cell.length_a   1.000
_cell.length_b   1.000
_cell.length_c   1.000
_cell.angle_alpha   90.00
_cell.angle_beta   90.00
_cell.angle_gamma   90.00
#
_symmetry.space_group_name_H-M   'P 1'
#
loop_
_entity.id
_entity.type
_entity.pdbx_description
1 polymer ?
#
loop_
_entity_poly.entity_id
_entity_poly.type
_entity_poly.pdbx_seq_one_letter_code
_entity_poly.pdbx_strand_id
1 'polypeptide(L)'
;MLTKSFFRGSLKSVRVHKRLLEWGKLSQTKRKICEVLIVVKENADNLVSQNTRILNAEEYFNREMTRLLISQFKLQNIKLNAETSHYINHLVVKKYLNEFNGLG
;
A
#
# COMPACT_ATOMS: atom_id res chain seq x y z
N MET A 1 -2.56 -6.85 19.51
CA MET A 1 -3.28 -5.57 19.29
C MET A 1 -2.34 -4.58 18.63
N LEU A 2 -2.37 -4.47 17.30
CA LEU A 2 -1.61 -3.47 16.53
C LEU A 2 -2.34 -2.12 16.61
N THR A 3 -2.37 -1.53 17.80
CA THR A 3 -3.18 -0.34 18.09
C THR A 3 -2.37 0.94 18.01
N LYS A 4 -2.87 1.88 17.19
CA LYS A 4 -2.59 3.34 17.18
C LYS A 4 -1.16 3.84 16.93
N SER A 5 -0.09 3.11 17.26
CA SER A 5 1.30 3.56 17.04
C SER A 5 1.75 3.46 15.58
N PHE A 6 1.27 2.48 14.80
CA PHE A 6 1.46 2.36 13.34
C PHE A 6 1.14 3.66 12.58
N PHE A 7 0.20 4.46 13.12
CA PHE A 7 -0.22 5.71 12.51
C PHE A 7 0.46 6.96 13.10
N ARG A 8 1.18 6.91 14.22
CA ARG A 8 1.86 8.14 14.73
C ARG A 8 3.13 8.48 13.93
N GLY A 9 3.67 7.53 13.18
CA GLY A 9 4.65 7.76 12.12
C GLY A 9 4.04 8.18 10.77
N SER A 10 2.71 8.30 10.66
CA SER A 10 2.02 8.59 9.40
C SER A 10 2.16 10.04 8.91
N LEU A 11 2.92 10.90 9.59
CA LEU A 11 3.35 12.16 8.96
C LEU A 11 4.26 11.91 7.73
N LYS A 12 4.79 10.69 7.57
CA LYS A 12 5.54 10.28 6.36
C LYS A 12 4.67 9.62 5.30
N SER A 13 3.51 9.05 5.64
CA SER A 13 2.49 8.64 4.64
C SER A 13 1.90 9.85 3.92
N VAL A 14 1.83 11.01 4.59
CA VAL A 14 1.49 12.28 3.94
C VAL A 14 2.50 12.64 2.86
N ARG A 15 3.77 12.20 2.88
CA ARG A 15 4.76 12.64 1.87
C ARG A 15 4.64 11.88 0.54
N VAL A 16 4.26 10.60 0.56
CA VAL A 16 3.88 9.85 -0.65
C VAL A 16 2.51 10.32 -1.14
N HIS A 17 1.56 10.56 -0.22
CA HIS A 17 0.29 11.20 -0.55
C HIS A 17 0.50 12.60 -1.16
N LYS A 18 1.42 13.41 -0.63
CA LYS A 18 1.72 14.79 -1.03
C LYS A 18 2.45 14.85 -2.37
N ARG A 19 3.38 13.93 -2.64
CA ARG A 19 4.00 13.77 -3.97
C ARG A 19 3.01 13.25 -5.03
N LEU A 20 2.05 12.41 -4.66
CA LEU A 20 0.92 12.05 -5.54
C LEU A 20 -0.09 13.20 -5.71
N LEU A 21 -0.26 14.06 -4.70
CA LEU A 21 -1.14 15.23 -4.71
C LEU A 21 -0.62 16.34 -5.64
N GLU A 22 0.71 16.52 -5.73
CA GLU A 22 1.40 17.54 -6.53
C GLU A 22 1.33 17.31 -8.05
N TRP A 23 0.90 16.12 -8.52
CA TRP A 23 0.58 15.92 -9.94
C TRP A 23 -0.80 16.52 -10.26
N GLY A 24 -0.78 17.75 -10.78
CA GLY A 24 -1.94 18.60 -11.05
C GLY A 24 -2.82 18.10 -12.21
N LYS A 25 -3.97 17.52 -11.85
CA LYS A 25 -5.28 17.57 -12.55
C LYS A 25 -6.30 16.79 -11.68
N LEU A 26 -7.23 17.53 -11.07
CA LEU A 26 -8.20 17.13 -10.02
C LEU A 26 -9.42 16.39 -10.62
N SER A 27 -10.32 15.69 -9.91
CA SER A 27 -10.52 15.39 -8.49
C SER A 27 -11.07 13.96 -8.25
N GLN A 28 -11.76 13.36 -9.24
CA GLN A 28 -12.45 12.07 -9.08
C GLN A 28 -11.50 10.88 -9.17
N THR A 29 -10.56 10.90 -10.12
CA THR A 29 -9.54 9.85 -10.24
C THR A 29 -8.64 9.81 -9.01
N LYS A 30 -8.29 10.97 -8.43
CA LYS A 30 -7.50 11.05 -7.19
C LYS A 30 -8.23 10.42 -6.02
N ARG A 31 -9.52 10.75 -5.84
CA ARG A 31 -10.37 10.16 -4.80
C ARG A 31 -10.45 8.64 -4.94
N LYS A 32 -10.69 8.14 -6.17
CA LYS A 32 -10.71 6.70 -6.45
C LYS A 32 -9.36 6.04 -6.16
N ILE A 33 -8.24 6.66 -6.54
CA ILE A 33 -6.91 6.14 -6.20
C ILE A 33 -6.72 6.07 -4.68
N CYS A 34 -7.13 7.10 -3.94
CA CYS A 34 -7.06 7.08 -2.48
C CYS A 34 -7.94 5.97 -1.88
N GLU A 35 -9.16 5.79 -2.37
CA GLU A 35 -10.08 4.72 -1.96
C GLU A 35 -9.47 3.34 -2.24
N VAL A 36 -8.89 3.12 -3.43
CA VAL A 36 -8.14 1.90 -3.77
C VAL A 36 -7.03 1.65 -2.75
N LEU A 37 -6.19 2.64 -2.48
CA LEU A 37 -5.04 2.47 -1.60
C LEU A 37 -5.44 2.20 -0.13
N ILE A 38 -6.57 2.75 0.33
CA ILE A 38 -7.14 2.43 1.64
C ILE A 38 -7.54 0.95 1.69
N VAL A 39 -8.28 0.48 0.70
CA VAL A 39 -8.72 -0.93 0.64
C VAL A 39 -7.55 -1.89 0.48
N VAL A 40 -6.55 -1.55 -0.32
CA VAL A 40 -5.31 -2.34 -0.44
C VAL A 40 -4.62 -2.45 0.92
N LYS A 41 -4.53 -1.35 1.66
CA LYS A 41 -3.95 -1.37 2.99
C LYS A 41 -4.74 -2.26 3.95
N GLU A 42 -6.05 -2.10 4.03
CA GLU A 42 -6.88 -2.89 4.95
C GLU A 42 -6.74 -4.40 4.69
N ASN A 43 -6.72 -4.80 3.43
CA ASN A 43 -6.50 -6.19 3.05
C ASN A 43 -5.09 -6.67 3.39
N ALA A 44 -4.06 -5.85 3.19
CA ALA A 44 -2.69 -6.17 3.57
C ALA A 44 -2.54 -6.31 5.09
N ASP A 45 -3.15 -5.40 5.86
CA ASP A 45 -3.19 -5.45 7.32
C ASP A 45 -3.88 -6.73 7.81
N ASN A 46 -5.00 -7.12 7.18
CA ASN A 46 -5.68 -8.38 7.48
C ASN A 46 -4.80 -9.60 7.18
N LEU A 47 -4.14 -9.62 6.02
CA LEU A 47 -3.25 -10.71 5.61
C LEU A 47 -2.10 -10.90 6.61
N VAL A 48 -1.45 -9.81 7.00
CA VAL A 48 -0.34 -9.81 7.98
C VAL A 48 -0.85 -10.16 9.38
N SER A 49 -2.03 -9.67 9.78
CA SER A 49 -2.63 -9.95 11.09
C SER A 49 -2.98 -11.44 11.24
N GLN A 50 -3.47 -12.08 10.17
CA GLN A 50 -3.77 -13.51 10.15
C GLN A 50 -2.52 -14.38 10.23
N ASN A 51 -1.44 -13.96 9.57
CA ASN A 51 -0.18 -14.69 9.62
C ASN A 51 1.01 -13.75 9.40
N THR A 52 1.62 -13.28 10.49
CA THR A 52 2.78 -12.37 10.41
C THR A 52 4.00 -13.03 9.77
N ARG A 53 4.10 -14.38 9.78
CA ARG A 53 5.23 -15.12 9.20
C ARG A 53 5.30 -15.00 7.68
N ILE A 54 4.23 -14.55 7.00
CA ILE A 54 4.28 -14.28 5.56
C ILE A 54 5.34 -13.25 5.19
N LEU A 55 5.70 -12.36 6.12
CA LEU A 55 6.72 -11.34 5.92
C LEU A 55 8.14 -11.93 5.88
N ASN A 56 8.34 -13.15 6.38
CA ASN A 56 9.59 -13.89 6.20
C ASN A 56 9.75 -14.42 4.76
N ALA A 57 8.65 -14.53 4.02
CA ALA A 57 8.63 -14.97 2.63
C ALA A 57 8.41 -13.75 1.72
N GLU A 58 9.41 -12.88 1.63
CA GLU A 58 9.30 -11.58 0.95
C GLU A 58 8.77 -11.69 -0.49
N GLU A 59 9.24 -12.67 -1.26
CA GLU A 59 8.80 -12.89 -2.63
C GLU A 59 7.30 -13.26 -2.70
N TYR A 60 6.86 -14.13 -1.79
CA TYR A 60 5.45 -14.51 -1.68
C TYR A 60 4.60 -13.29 -1.32
N PHE A 61 5.01 -12.55 -0.28
CA PHE A 61 4.31 -11.35 0.15
C PHE A 61 4.25 -10.29 -0.96
N ASN A 62 5.33 -10.11 -1.71
CA ASN A 62 5.38 -9.20 -2.86
C ASN A 62 4.39 -9.60 -3.97
N ARG A 63 4.27 -10.91 -4.27
CA ARG A 63 3.29 -11.43 -5.23
C ARG A 63 1.84 -11.24 -4.75
N GLU A 64 1.57 -11.43 -3.46
CA GLU A 64 0.25 -11.16 -2.87
C GLU A 64 -0.10 -9.67 -2.95
N MET A 65 0.82 -8.79 -2.55
CA MET A 65 0.62 -7.34 -2.62
C MET A 65 0.42 -6.84 -4.06
N THR A 66 1.16 -7.38 -5.02
CA THR A 66 0.98 -7.06 -6.45
C THR A 66 -0.40 -7.46 -6.94
N ARG A 67 -0.85 -8.68 -6.61
CA ARG A 67 -2.19 -9.16 -6.98
C ARG A 67 -3.28 -8.29 -6.37
N LEU A 68 -3.14 -7.95 -5.09
CA LEU A 68 -4.07 -7.11 -4.37
C LEU A 68 -4.17 -5.71 -5.00
N LEU A 69 -3.05 -5.06 -5.29
CA LEU A 69 -3.00 -3.77 -5.98
C LEU A 69 -3.73 -3.85 -7.33
N ILE A 70 -3.32 -4.77 -8.21
CA ILE A 70 -3.92 -4.89 -9.54
C ILE A 70 -5.42 -5.14 -9.46
N SER A 71 -5.87 -6.01 -8.55
CA SER A 71 -7.28 -6.32 -8.34
C SER A 71 -8.08 -5.07 -7.95
N GLN A 72 -7.60 -4.31 -6.96
CA GLN A 72 -8.32 -3.13 -6.47
C GLN A 72 -8.36 -1.99 -7.49
N PHE A 73 -7.27 -1.78 -8.24
CA PHE A 73 -7.25 -0.79 -9.33
C PHE A 73 -8.18 -1.17 -10.49
N LYS A 74 -8.28 -2.46 -10.83
CA LYS A 74 -9.24 -2.96 -11.82
C LYS A 74 -10.69 -2.71 -11.39
N LEU A 75 -11.03 -2.95 -10.12
CA LEU A 75 -12.39 -2.72 -9.59
C LEU A 75 -12.84 -1.26 -9.75
N GLN A 76 -11.91 -0.31 -9.64
CA GLN A 76 -12.21 1.12 -9.80
C GLN A 76 -12.11 1.62 -11.25
N ASN A 77 -11.92 0.71 -12.22
CA ASN A 77 -11.69 1.02 -13.64
C ASN A 77 -10.53 1.99 -13.87
N ILE A 78 -9.48 1.91 -13.03
CA ILE A 78 -8.27 2.70 -13.17
C ILE A 78 -7.21 1.85 -13.87
N LYS A 79 -6.75 2.31 -15.04
CA LYS A 79 -5.60 1.69 -15.71
C LYS A 79 -4.32 2.07 -14.96
N LEU A 80 -3.75 1.11 -14.23
CA LEU A 80 -2.42 1.22 -13.66
C LEU A 80 -1.40 0.78 -14.72
N ASN A 81 -0.41 1.62 -15.02
CA ASN A 81 0.71 1.19 -15.86
C ASN A 81 1.65 0.29 -15.03
N ALA A 82 2.45 -0.55 -15.70
CA ALA A 82 3.31 -1.53 -15.02
C ALA A 82 4.32 -0.86 -14.07
N GLU A 83 4.92 0.25 -14.50
CA GLU A 83 5.90 1.02 -13.72
C GLU A 83 5.30 1.54 -12.40
N THR A 84 4.13 2.18 -12.45
CA THR A 84 3.42 2.71 -11.28
C THR A 84 2.98 1.58 -10.36
N SER A 85 2.55 0.44 -10.93
CA SER A 85 2.17 -0.76 -10.17
C SER A 85 3.35 -1.29 -9.36
N HIS A 86 4.50 -1.45 -10.01
CA HIS A 86 5.73 -1.91 -9.36
C HIS A 86 6.23 -0.92 -8.31
N TYR A 87 6.19 0.38 -8.62
CA TYR A 87 6.62 1.42 -7.69
C TYR A 87 5.77 1.45 -6.41
N ILE A 88 4.45 1.45 -6.54
CA ILE A 88 3.53 1.42 -5.39
C ILE A 88 3.73 0.13 -4.58
N ASN A 89 3.79 -1.02 -5.27
CA ASN A 89 4.00 -2.30 -4.60
C ASN A 89 5.30 -2.36 -3.81
N HIS A 90 6.42 -1.94 -4.40
CA HIS A 90 7.71 -1.87 -3.74
C HIS A 90 7.68 -0.98 -2.48
N LEU A 91 7.04 0.19 -2.55
CA LEU A 91 6.91 1.09 -1.39
C LEU A 91 6.11 0.44 -0.25
N VAL A 92 5.02 -0.25 -0.57
CA VAL A 92 4.16 -0.88 0.44
C VAL A 92 4.86 -2.09 1.07
N VAL A 93 5.42 -2.98 0.24
CA VAL A 93 6.17 -4.16 0.71
C VAL A 93 7.33 -3.74 1.62
N LYS A 94 8.15 -2.79 1.17
CA LYS A 94 9.27 -2.26 1.95
C LYS A 94 8.83 -1.71 3.30
N LYS A 95 7.67 -1.05 3.36
CA LYS A 95 7.14 -0.53 4.62
C LYS A 95 6.81 -1.65 5.60
N TYR A 96 6.08 -2.68 5.17
CA TYR A 96 5.75 -3.82 6.04
C TYR A 96 6.99 -4.59 6.52
N LEU A 97 7.97 -4.81 5.63
CA LEU A 97 9.22 -5.50 5.99
C LEU A 97 10.05 -4.68 6.98
N ASN A 98 10.18 -3.37 6.76
CA ASN A 98 10.91 -2.50 7.69
C ASN A 98 10.28 -2.53 9.09
N GLU A 99 8.95 -2.39 9.18
CA GLU A 99 8.26 -2.41 10.46
C GLU A 99 8.37 -3.78 11.15
N PHE A 100 8.24 -4.88 10.39
CA PHE A 100 8.43 -6.23 10.92
C PHE A 100 9.84 -6.46 11.47
N ASN A 101 10.85 -5.90 10.81
CA ASN A 101 12.25 -5.94 11.24
C ASN A 101 12.60 -4.91 12.33
N GLY A 102 11.62 -4.16 12.85
CA GLY A 102 11.85 -3.15 13.90
C GLY A 102 12.56 -1.87 13.42
N LEU A 103 12.56 -1.60 12.12
CA LEU A 103 13.19 -0.44 11.48
C LEU A 103 12.22 0.74 11.24
N GLY A 104 11.04 0.71 11.87
CA GLY A 104 9.90 1.62 11.66
C GLY A 104 9.80 2.80 12.60
#